data_AF-A0A9D7YPI9-F1
#
_entry.id   AF-A0A9D7YPI9-F1
#
_cell.length_a   1.000
_cell.length_b   1.000
_cell.length_c   1.000
_cell.angle_alpha   90.00
_cell.angle_beta   90.00
_cell.angle_gamma   90.00
#
_symmetry.space_group_name_H-M   'P 1'
#
loop_
_entity.id
_entity.type
_entity.pdbx_description
1 polymer ?
#
loop_
_entity_poly.entity_id
_entity_poly.type
_entity_poly.pdbx_seq_one_letter_code
_entity_poly.pdbx_strand_id
1 'polypeptide(L)'
;MKIIKQHVEGQLFEVNGRHTLLLTNAAPETQTAASLYLCFALVVQGPEEHILPAIIKDDWGGERRGLDVYAWLEEEGHRFPRTEVFGFDPDGTETQCFVRALELYMRLPCYAYTNRQSPVADGRLLTAVYLPDETVTTPQKIERPSCLPAPLANAAVRWWLIPPATENFDFL
;
A
#
# COMPACT_ATOMS: atom_id res chain seq x y z
N MET A 1 4.62 -18.47 3.24
CA MET A 1 3.52 -17.60 2.76
C MET A 1 4.12 -16.40 1.99
N LYS A 2 3.37 -15.55 1.25
CA LYS A 2 3.92 -14.35 0.59
C LYS A 2 2.96 -13.17 0.77
N ILE A 3 3.50 -12.00 1.13
CA ILE A 3 2.72 -10.76 1.26
C ILE A 3 2.04 -10.37 -0.07
N ILE A 4 0.87 -9.73 0.04
CA ILE A 4 0.09 -9.26 -1.09
C ILE A 4 0.77 -8.00 -1.66
N LYS A 5 1.11 -8.04 -2.95
CA LYS A 5 1.75 -6.93 -3.67
C LYS A 5 0.94 -6.52 -4.90
N GLN A 6 0.59 -5.24 -5.01
CA GLN A 6 0.07 -4.61 -6.24
C GLN A 6 1.23 -4.19 -7.13
N HIS A 7 1.18 -4.50 -8.42
CA HIS A 7 2.17 -4.05 -9.41
C HIS A 7 1.81 -2.65 -9.89
N VAL A 8 2.79 -1.74 -9.90
CA VAL A 8 2.68 -0.37 -10.41
C VAL A 8 3.94 -0.02 -11.20
N GLU A 9 3.93 1.07 -11.96
CA GLU A 9 5.16 1.69 -12.50
C GLU A 9 5.38 3.07 -11.92
N GLY A 10 6.66 3.40 -11.78
CA GLY A 10 7.05 4.66 -11.22
C GLY A 10 8.52 4.69 -10.84
N GLN A 11 8.83 5.62 -9.97
CA GLN A 11 10.16 5.78 -9.42
C GLN A 11 10.10 6.06 -7.92
N LEU A 12 10.95 5.38 -7.15
CA LEU A 12 11.12 5.63 -5.74
C LEU A 12 12.23 6.64 -5.52
N PHE A 13 11.98 7.57 -4.60
CA PHE A 13 12.95 8.55 -4.17
C PHE A 13 12.96 8.62 -2.65
N GLU A 14 14.05 9.14 -2.11
CA GLU A 14 14.18 9.52 -0.72
C GLU A 14 14.35 11.03 -0.65
N VAL A 15 13.47 11.70 0.09
CA VAL A 15 13.48 13.14 0.33
C VAL A 15 13.45 13.36 1.83
N ASN A 16 14.46 14.05 2.37
CA ASN A 16 14.55 14.33 3.81
C ASN A 16 14.40 13.08 4.70
N GLY A 17 14.99 11.95 4.30
CA GLY A 17 14.90 10.67 5.02
C GLY A 17 13.54 9.97 4.93
N ARG A 18 12.65 10.43 4.04
CA ARG A 18 11.32 9.85 3.80
C ARG A 18 11.23 9.28 2.40
N HIS A 19 10.59 8.12 2.27
CA HIS A 19 10.38 7.52 0.97
C HIS A 19 9.11 8.05 0.30
N THR A 20 9.23 8.31 -1.00
CA THR A 20 8.15 8.85 -1.83
C THR A 20 8.12 8.13 -3.17
N LEU A 21 6.93 8.03 -3.76
CA LEU A 21 6.70 7.38 -5.04
C LEU A 21 6.24 8.41 -6.07
N LEU A 22 6.94 8.53 -7.19
CA LEU A 22 6.36 9.05 -8.42
C LEU A 22 5.60 7.92 -9.09
N LEU A 23 4.28 8.00 -9.17
CA LEU A 23 3.44 6.99 -9.80
C LEU A 23 3.14 7.39 -11.24
N THR A 24 3.63 6.62 -12.20
CA THR A 24 3.40 6.87 -13.63
C THR A 24 2.33 5.93 -14.20
N ASN A 25 2.15 4.75 -13.62
CA ASN A 25 1.12 3.80 -14.02
C ASN A 25 0.62 2.99 -12.80
N ALA A 26 -0.66 3.09 -12.48
CA ALA A 26 -1.25 2.40 -11.33
C ALA A 26 -1.59 0.92 -11.58
N ALA A 27 -1.63 0.50 -12.85
CA ALA A 27 -2.02 -0.85 -13.25
C ALA A 27 -1.32 -1.26 -14.56
N PRO A 28 0.02 -1.37 -14.56
CA PRO A 28 0.77 -1.87 -15.72
C PRO A 28 0.38 -3.31 -16.07
N GLU A 29 0.28 -3.60 -17.37
CA GLU A 29 0.00 -4.95 -17.87
C GLU A 29 1.25 -5.83 -17.92
N THR A 30 2.44 -5.23 -18.07
CA THR A 30 3.71 -5.93 -18.26
C THR A 30 4.78 -5.41 -17.32
N GLN A 31 5.75 -6.27 -17.00
CA GLN A 31 6.87 -5.89 -16.16
C GLN A 31 7.94 -5.16 -16.99
N THR A 32 8.37 -4.01 -16.48
CA THR A 32 9.34 -3.10 -17.09
C THR A 32 10.43 -2.71 -16.09
N ALA A 33 11.44 -1.94 -16.53
CA ALA A 33 12.47 -1.40 -15.64
C ALA A 33 11.91 -0.41 -14.60
N ALA A 34 10.75 0.20 -14.87
CA ALA A 34 10.06 1.11 -13.95
C ALA A 34 9.08 0.38 -13.01
N SER A 35 9.03 -0.95 -13.06
CA SER A 35 8.09 -1.73 -12.25
C SER A 35 8.46 -1.71 -10.77
N LEU A 36 7.46 -1.41 -9.95
CA LEU A 36 7.50 -1.42 -8.51
C LEU A 36 6.33 -2.24 -7.97
N TYR A 37 6.40 -2.59 -6.69
CA TYR A 37 5.40 -3.41 -6.03
C TYR A 37 5.00 -2.77 -4.71
N LEU A 38 3.71 -2.56 -4.50
CA LEU A 38 3.15 -1.94 -3.30
C LEU A 38 2.47 -2.98 -2.42
N CYS A 39 2.75 -2.97 -1.12
CA CYS A 39 2.04 -3.74 -0.12
C CYS A 39 1.36 -2.79 0.85
N PHE A 40 0.10 -3.05 1.18
CA PHE A 40 -0.71 -2.18 2.04
C PHE A 40 -0.87 -2.89 3.38
N ALA A 41 -0.27 -2.32 4.42
CA ALA A 41 -0.37 -2.89 5.76
C ALA A 41 -1.77 -2.69 6.32
N LEU A 42 -2.23 -3.68 7.08
CA LEU A 42 -3.35 -3.57 8.00
C LEU A 42 -2.80 -3.06 9.34
N VAL A 43 -3.61 -2.32 10.10
CA VAL A 43 -3.18 -1.71 11.37
C VAL A 43 -3.89 -2.38 12.53
N VAL A 44 -3.14 -2.77 13.56
CA VAL A 44 -3.69 -3.35 14.79
C VAL A 44 -4.22 -2.24 15.71
N GLN A 45 -5.44 -2.41 16.23
CA GLN A 45 -6.07 -1.47 17.17
C GLN A 45 -5.25 -1.36 18.45
N GLY A 46 -4.87 -0.14 18.82
CA GLY A 46 -4.11 0.14 20.04
C GLY A 46 -2.63 0.40 19.77
N PRO A 47 -1.79 -0.63 19.53
CA PRO A 47 -0.35 -0.45 19.37
C PRO A 47 0.01 0.16 18.01
N GLU A 48 -0.94 0.26 17.08
CA GLU A 48 -0.75 0.77 15.71
C GLU A 48 0.32 -0.01 14.93
N GLU A 49 0.52 -1.28 15.30
CA GLU A 49 1.43 -2.20 14.61
C GLU A 49 0.91 -2.53 13.21
N HIS A 50 1.84 -2.70 12.28
CA HIS A 50 1.54 -2.99 10.89
C HIS A 50 1.62 -4.48 10.63
N ILE A 51 0.57 -5.05 10.03
CA ILE A 51 0.58 -6.41 9.50
C ILE A 51 0.53 -6.33 7.98
N LEU A 52 1.56 -6.86 7.31
CA LEU A 52 1.59 -7.00 5.86
C LEU A 52 0.83 -8.28 5.48
N PRO A 53 -0.40 -8.17 4.96
CA PRO A 53 -1.27 -9.34 4.82
C PRO A 53 -0.81 -10.23 3.67
N ALA A 54 -1.04 -11.53 3.82
CA ALA A 54 -0.77 -12.51 2.78
C ALA A 54 -2.01 -13.33 2.41
N ILE A 55 -2.79 -13.73 3.41
CA ILE A 55 -4.03 -14.49 3.24
C ILE A 55 -4.95 -14.23 4.44
N ILE A 56 -6.25 -14.27 4.18
CA ILE A 56 -7.25 -14.36 5.25
C ILE A 56 -8.01 -15.68 5.16
N LYS A 57 -8.40 -16.21 6.31
CA LYS A 57 -9.19 -17.44 6.44
C LYS A 57 -10.42 -17.18 7.29
N ASP A 58 -11.59 -17.38 6.70
CA ASP A 58 -12.84 -17.25 7.44
C ASP A 58 -13.15 -18.48 8.32
N ASP A 59 -14.16 -18.33 9.18
CA ASP A 59 -14.61 -19.35 10.13
C ASP A 59 -15.10 -20.65 9.46
N TRP A 60 -15.35 -20.63 8.15
CA TRP A 60 -15.81 -21.78 7.37
C TRP A 60 -14.70 -22.39 6.51
N GLY A 61 -13.46 -21.92 6.67
CA GLY A 61 -12.30 -22.39 5.92
C GLY A 61 -12.15 -21.76 4.53
N GLY A 62 -12.93 -20.72 4.22
CA GLY A 62 -12.78 -19.92 3.02
C GLY A 62 -11.48 -19.14 3.04
N GLU A 63 -10.62 -19.36 2.04
CA GLU A 63 -9.36 -18.64 1.89
C GLU A 63 -9.52 -17.48 0.89
N ARG A 64 -8.99 -16.30 1.22
CA ARG A 64 -8.88 -15.17 0.26
C ARG A 64 -7.45 -14.67 0.20
N ARG A 65 -7.01 -14.36 -1.02
CA ARG A 65 -5.63 -13.97 -1.35
C ARG A 65 -5.66 -12.80 -2.33
N GLY A 66 -4.53 -12.11 -2.47
CA GLY A 66 -4.42 -10.99 -3.42
C GLY A 66 -5.17 -9.76 -2.96
N LEU A 67 -5.42 -8.82 -3.87
CA LEU A 67 -6.02 -7.52 -3.54
C LEU A 67 -7.47 -7.62 -3.03
N ASP A 68 -8.17 -8.72 -3.35
CA ASP A 68 -9.52 -9.02 -2.87
C ASP A 68 -9.62 -9.09 -1.34
N VAL A 69 -8.49 -9.32 -0.64
CA VAL A 69 -8.43 -9.26 0.83
C VAL A 69 -8.84 -7.89 1.35
N TYR A 70 -8.40 -6.80 0.70
CA TYR A 70 -8.71 -5.44 1.17
C TYR A 70 -10.18 -5.09 0.95
N ALA A 71 -10.72 -5.41 -0.23
CA ALA A 71 -12.13 -5.20 -0.53
C ALA A 71 -13.02 -5.97 0.45
N TRP A 72 -12.70 -7.25 0.70
CA TRP A 72 -13.46 -8.05 1.65
C TRP A 72 -13.38 -7.53 3.08
N LEU A 73 -12.20 -7.06 3.55
CA LEU A 73 -12.07 -6.50 4.89
C LEU A 73 -12.91 -5.23 5.06
N GLU A 74 -12.94 -4.37 4.05
CA GLU A 74 -13.76 -3.15 4.03
C GLU A 74 -15.27 -3.47 4.07
N GLU A 75 -15.72 -4.41 3.23
CA GLU A 75 -17.14 -4.75 3.09
C GLU A 75 -17.66 -5.63 4.24
N GLU A 76 -16.88 -6.64 4.63
CA GLU A 76 -17.36 -7.77 5.44
C GLU A 76 -16.59 -7.94 6.76
N GLY A 77 -15.43 -7.30 6.93
CA GLY A 77 -14.55 -7.53 8.09
C GLY A 77 -15.25 -7.36 9.45
N HIS A 78 -16.13 -6.36 9.57
CA HIS A 78 -16.90 -6.11 10.79
C HIS A 78 -17.91 -7.22 11.13
N ARG A 79 -18.37 -7.99 10.13
CA ARG A 79 -19.32 -9.11 10.28
C ARG A 79 -18.60 -10.41 10.63
N PHE A 80 -17.30 -10.48 10.38
CA PHE A 80 -16.46 -11.66 10.56
C PHE A 80 -15.27 -11.39 11.49
N PRO A 81 -15.52 -11.01 12.75
CA PRO A 81 -14.46 -10.63 13.70
C PRO A 81 -13.48 -11.75 14.03
N ARG A 82 -13.84 -13.02 13.75
CA ARG A 82 -13.03 -14.22 14.02
C ARG A 82 -12.26 -14.73 12.81
N THR A 83 -12.45 -14.12 11.63
CA THR A 83 -11.58 -14.39 10.48
C THR A 83 -10.13 -14.14 10.87
N GLU A 84 -9.26 -15.08 10.51
CA GLU A 84 -7.84 -14.99 10.77
C GLU A 84 -7.15 -14.28 9.60
N VAL A 85 -6.28 -13.34 9.94
CA VAL A 85 -5.35 -12.70 9.01
C VAL A 85 -3.98 -13.28 9.27
N PHE A 86 -3.40 -13.88 8.24
CA PHE A 86 -2.03 -14.36 8.25
C PHE A 86 -1.18 -13.41 7.40
N GLY A 87 -0.05 -13.01 7.94
CA GLY A 87 0.81 -12.03 7.31
C GLY A 87 2.20 -12.03 7.92
N PHE A 88 2.83 -10.87 7.81
CA PHE A 88 4.17 -10.64 8.32
C PHE A 88 4.24 -9.28 9.02
N ASP A 89 5.02 -9.19 10.07
CA ASP A 89 5.47 -7.92 10.60
C ASP A 89 6.44 -7.25 9.60
N PRO A 90 6.68 -5.93 9.69
CA PRO A 90 7.55 -5.25 8.74
C PRO A 90 9.00 -5.76 8.74
N ASP A 91 9.45 -6.41 9.80
CA ASP A 91 10.77 -7.06 9.89
C ASP A 91 10.83 -8.43 9.19
N GLY A 92 9.69 -8.94 8.71
CA GLY A 92 9.56 -10.22 8.03
C GLY A 92 9.25 -11.40 8.95
N THR A 93 8.98 -11.18 10.23
CA THR A 93 8.47 -12.22 11.15
C THR A 93 7.06 -12.64 10.74
N GLU A 94 6.77 -13.94 10.68
CA GLU A 94 5.40 -14.43 10.43
C GLU A 94 4.49 -14.12 11.60
N THR A 95 3.33 -13.55 11.31
CA THR A 95 2.34 -13.14 12.32
C THR A 95 0.93 -13.54 11.93
N GLN A 96 0.07 -13.58 12.95
CA GLN A 96 -1.34 -13.91 12.81
C GLN A 96 -2.15 -13.08 13.80
N CYS A 97 -3.25 -12.51 13.32
CA CYS A 97 -4.25 -11.89 14.18
C CYS A 97 -5.67 -12.21 13.73
N PHE A 98 -6.65 -11.90 14.57
CA PHE A 98 -8.04 -11.91 14.17
C PHE A 98 -8.44 -10.55 13.57
N VAL A 99 -9.42 -10.53 12.68
CA VAL A 99 -9.95 -9.30 12.08
C VAL A 99 -10.45 -8.31 13.15
N ARG A 100 -11.02 -8.79 14.27
CA ARG A 100 -11.41 -7.91 15.39
C ARG A 100 -10.27 -7.13 16.04
N ALA A 101 -9.03 -7.55 15.84
CA ALA A 101 -7.86 -6.83 16.35
C ALA A 101 -7.42 -5.70 15.39
N LEU A 102 -8.01 -5.59 14.20
CA LEU A 102 -7.62 -4.62 13.19
C LEU A 102 -8.49 -3.37 13.23
N GLU A 103 -7.88 -2.24 12.92
CA GLU A 103 -8.58 -0.99 12.66
C GLU A 103 -9.06 -0.97 11.21
N LEU A 104 -10.34 -1.31 11.00
CA LEU A 104 -10.89 -1.56 9.65
C LEU A 104 -11.13 -0.30 8.82
N TYR A 105 -11.21 0.87 9.46
CA TYR A 105 -11.58 2.12 8.79
C TYR A 105 -10.42 3.10 8.63
N MET A 106 -9.18 2.69 8.97
CA MET A 106 -8.00 3.51 8.76
C MET A 106 -7.43 3.40 7.35
N ARG A 107 -6.71 4.45 6.94
CA ARG A 107 -5.90 4.41 5.73
C ARG A 107 -4.78 3.37 5.90
N LEU A 108 -4.41 2.73 4.81
CA LEU A 108 -3.48 1.61 4.82
C LEU A 108 -2.03 2.08 4.64
N PRO A 109 -1.13 1.91 5.63
CA PRO A 109 0.29 2.20 5.43
C PRO A 109 0.83 1.46 4.22
N CYS A 110 1.54 2.16 3.33
CA CYS A 110 1.94 1.61 2.04
C CYS A 110 3.45 1.41 1.99
N TYR A 111 3.88 0.17 1.74
CA TYR A 111 5.28 -0.21 1.58
C TYR A 111 5.59 -0.46 0.11
N ALA A 112 6.65 0.15 -0.40
CA ALA A 112 7.13 -0.06 -1.75
C ALA A 112 8.33 -1.01 -1.81
N TYR A 113 8.37 -1.82 -2.88
CA TYR A 113 9.43 -2.77 -3.18
C TYR A 113 9.85 -2.61 -4.64
N THR A 114 11.15 -2.64 -4.90
CA THR A 114 11.71 -2.58 -6.26
C THR A 114 11.64 -3.93 -6.99
N ASN A 115 11.42 -5.03 -6.26
CA ASN A 115 11.28 -6.36 -6.83
C ASN A 115 10.13 -7.13 -6.16
N ARG A 116 9.35 -7.87 -6.96
CA ARG A 116 8.25 -8.72 -6.50
C ARG A 116 8.70 -9.72 -5.44
N GLN A 117 9.91 -10.24 -5.59
CA GLN A 117 10.51 -11.29 -4.77
C GLN A 117 11.35 -10.74 -3.60
N SER A 118 11.46 -9.41 -3.45
CA SER A 118 12.16 -8.82 -2.32
C SER A 118 11.61 -9.36 -0.99
N PRO A 119 12.50 -9.69 -0.03
CA PRO A 119 12.16 -9.93 1.36
C PRO A 119 11.20 -8.88 1.92
N VAL A 120 10.38 -9.29 2.89
CA VAL A 120 9.42 -8.39 3.56
C VAL A 120 10.14 -7.20 4.21
N ALA A 121 11.25 -7.46 4.89
CA ALA A 121 12.07 -6.45 5.57
C ALA A 121 12.62 -5.34 4.66
N ASP A 122 12.67 -5.56 3.34
CA ASP A 122 13.20 -4.59 2.39
C ASP A 122 12.15 -3.51 2.01
N GLY A 123 10.92 -3.65 2.49
CA GLY A 123 9.82 -2.73 2.20
C GLY A 123 10.11 -1.33 2.70
N ARG A 124 9.88 -0.34 1.82
CA ARG A 124 10.06 1.08 2.14
C ARG A 124 8.71 1.74 2.40
N LEU A 125 8.45 2.13 3.65
CA LEU A 125 7.23 2.82 4.02
C LEU A 125 7.15 4.18 3.31
N LEU A 126 6.11 4.36 2.50
CA LEU A 126 5.87 5.58 1.74
C LEU A 126 5.18 6.63 2.61
N THR A 127 5.59 7.88 2.42
CA THR A 127 4.97 9.05 3.08
C THR A 127 4.22 9.95 2.11
N ALA A 128 4.53 9.86 0.81
CA ALA A 128 3.87 10.62 -0.24
C ALA A 128 3.85 9.85 -1.57
N VAL A 129 2.83 10.13 -2.38
CA VAL A 129 2.73 9.70 -3.77
C VAL A 129 2.49 10.92 -4.65
N TYR A 130 3.26 11.01 -5.72
CA TYR A 130 3.22 12.07 -6.71
C TYR A 130 2.61 11.55 -8.01
N LEU A 131 1.67 12.33 -8.55
CA LEU A 131 1.00 12.05 -9.81
C LEU A 131 1.41 13.13 -10.82
N PRO A 132 2.06 12.77 -11.93
CA PRO A 132 2.33 13.71 -13.02
C PRO A 132 1.02 14.25 -13.61
N ASP A 133 0.95 15.56 -13.79
CA ASP A 133 -0.20 16.22 -14.43
C ASP A 133 0.27 17.42 -15.25
N GLU A 134 -0.04 17.43 -16.56
CA GLU A 134 0.36 18.49 -17.49
C GLU A 134 -0.33 19.85 -17.20
N THR A 135 -1.44 19.83 -16.45
CA THR A 135 -2.22 21.03 -16.14
C THR A 135 -1.66 21.85 -14.97
N VAL A 136 -0.76 21.26 -14.17
CA VAL A 136 -0.14 21.95 -13.03
C VAL A 136 1.26 22.44 -13.39
N THR A 137 1.56 23.68 -13.01
CA THR A 137 2.88 24.30 -13.22
C THR A 137 3.76 24.30 -11.97
N THR A 138 3.17 23.98 -10.81
CA THR A 138 3.86 23.85 -9.52
C THR A 138 3.27 22.67 -8.75
N PRO A 139 4.02 22.03 -7.84
CA PRO A 139 3.50 20.95 -7.00
C PRO A 139 2.30 21.39 -6.17
N GLN A 140 1.22 20.61 -6.20
CA GLN A 140 -0.02 20.89 -5.48
C GLN A 140 -0.41 19.70 -4.63
N LYS A 141 -0.57 19.91 -3.32
CA LYS A 141 -1.14 18.89 -2.44
C LYS A 141 -2.61 18.71 -2.79
N ILE A 142 -3.02 17.46 -2.96
CA ILE A 142 -4.41 17.10 -3.26
C ILE A 142 -4.98 16.18 -2.17
N GLU A 143 -6.30 16.09 -2.16
CA GLU A 143 -6.99 15.00 -1.46
C GLU A 143 -6.81 13.68 -2.21
N ARG A 144 -7.36 12.59 -1.63
CA ARG A 144 -7.35 11.26 -2.24
C ARG A 144 -7.80 11.32 -3.72
N PRO A 145 -7.00 10.85 -4.68
CA PRO A 145 -7.39 10.82 -6.09
C PRO A 145 -8.51 9.79 -6.31
N SER A 146 -9.64 10.22 -6.86
CA SER A 146 -10.80 9.35 -7.14
C SER A 146 -10.60 8.43 -8.34
N CYS A 147 -9.62 8.71 -9.20
CA CYS A 147 -9.33 7.93 -10.40
C CYS A 147 -8.50 6.67 -10.13
N LEU A 148 -7.92 6.52 -8.93
CA LEU A 148 -7.12 5.35 -8.58
C LEU A 148 -7.98 4.26 -7.92
N PRO A 149 -7.73 2.98 -8.23
CA PRO A 149 -8.44 1.89 -7.57
C PRO A 149 -7.99 1.70 -6.11
N ALA A 150 -8.86 1.14 -5.28
CA ALA A 150 -8.45 0.59 -3.99
C ALA A 150 -7.59 -0.68 -4.21
N PRO A 151 -6.68 -1.03 -3.28
CA PRO A 151 -6.35 -0.32 -2.04
C PRO A 151 -5.45 0.91 -2.23
N LEU A 152 -4.89 1.15 -3.42
CA LEU A 152 -3.94 2.24 -3.67
C LEU A 152 -4.50 3.62 -3.29
N ALA A 153 -5.74 3.94 -3.70
CA ALA A 153 -6.37 5.19 -3.31
C ALA A 153 -6.47 5.35 -1.78
N ASN A 154 -6.61 4.25 -1.02
CA ASN A 154 -6.75 4.26 0.43
C ASN A 154 -5.41 4.24 1.19
N ALA A 155 -4.28 4.36 0.48
CA ALA A 155 -2.97 4.41 1.10
C ALA A 155 -2.82 5.59 2.08
N ALA A 156 -2.15 5.35 3.21
CA ALA A 156 -1.83 6.35 4.22
C ALA A 156 -0.63 7.22 3.78
N VAL A 157 -0.83 7.98 2.70
CA VAL A 157 0.18 8.85 2.08
C VAL A 157 -0.36 10.26 1.84
N ARG A 158 0.54 11.21 1.69
CA ARG A 158 0.22 12.54 1.15
C ARG A 158 0.16 12.46 -0.38
N TRP A 159 -0.94 12.89 -0.97
CA TRP A 159 -1.10 12.93 -2.43
C TRP A 159 -0.72 14.30 -2.98
N TRP A 160 0.01 14.31 -4.09
CA TRP A 160 0.33 15.54 -4.81
C TRP A 160 0.19 15.37 -6.32
N LEU A 161 -0.22 16.45 -6.98
CA LEU A 161 0.01 16.64 -8.41
C LEU A 161 1.33 17.37 -8.61
N ILE A 162 2.10 16.95 -9.61
CA ILE A 162 3.36 17.59 -9.97
C ILE A 162 3.44 17.82 -11.48
N PRO A 163 4.16 18.86 -11.94
CA PRO A 163 4.52 18.99 -13.35
C PRO A 163 5.32 17.76 -13.82
N PRO A 164 5.11 17.22 -15.03
CA PRO A 164 5.83 16.03 -15.51
C PRO A 164 7.35 16.21 -15.59
N ALA A 165 7.82 17.45 -15.80
CA ALA A 165 9.24 17.80 -15.85
C ALA A 165 9.86 18.07 -14.46
N THR A 166 9.20 17.70 -13.37
CA THR A 166 9.71 17.93 -12.01
C THR A 166 10.88 16.99 -11.71
N GLU A 167 12.07 17.56 -11.52
CA GLU A 167 13.28 16.82 -11.15
C GLU A 167 13.63 16.94 -9.66
N ASN A 168 13.05 17.92 -8.95
CA ASN A 168 13.29 18.16 -7.53
C ASN A 168 12.00 17.99 -6.70
N PHE A 169 12.11 17.24 -5.61
CA PHE A 169 11.00 16.85 -4.72
C PHE A 169 11.12 17.42 -3.29
N ASP A 170 12.01 18.39 -3.04
CA ASP A 170 12.37 18.94 -1.72
C ASP A 170 11.27 19.79 -1.02
N PHE A 171 10.03 19.75 -1.47
CA PHE A 171 8.93 20.57 -0.95
C PHE A 171 8.14 19.89 0.21
N LEU A 172 8.72 18.89 0.88
CA LEU A 172 8.06 18.00 1.85
C LEU A 172 8.37 18.22 3.34
#